data_AF-A0A7W2XXD6-F1
#
_entry.id   AF-A0A7W2XXD6-F1
#
_cell.length_a   1.000
_cell.length_b   1.000
_cell.length_c   1.000
_cell.angle_alpha   90.00
_cell.angle_beta   90.00
_cell.angle_gamma   90.00
#
_symmetry.space_group_name_H-M   'P 1'
#
loop_
_entity.id
_entity.type
_entity.pdbx_description
1 polymer ?
#
loop_
_entity_poly.entity_id
_entity_poly.type
_entity_poly.pdbx_seq_one_letter_code
_entity_poly.pdbx_strand_id
1 'polypeptide(L)' 'SIIHIPPYSPELNPIEQVWSWLRQNEIANRSFADYEDIVDKCSIAWNNFIADTERVLSLCRRDWAKLNS' A
#
# COMPACT_ATOMS: atom_id res chain seq x y z
N SER A 1 -17.26 -4.45 -13.10
CA SER A 1 -16.31 -5.22 -13.93
C SER A 1 -15.07 -5.54 -13.12
N ILE A 2 -14.51 -6.74 -13.27
CA ILE A 2 -13.24 -7.15 -12.65
C ILE A 2 -12.11 -6.85 -13.66
N ILE A 3 -11.02 -6.26 -13.19
CA ILE A 3 -9.84 -5.96 -14.03
C ILE A 3 -8.83 -7.08 -13.83
N HIS A 4 -8.47 -7.78 -14.92
CA HIS A 4 -7.44 -8.82 -14.89
C HIS A 4 -6.06 -8.18 -15.03
N ILE A 5 -5.19 -8.43 -14.05
CA ILE A 5 -3.79 -8.00 -14.06
C ILE A 5 -2.94 -9.16 -14.58
N PRO A 6 -1.97 -8.93 -15.48
CA PRO A 6 -1.09 -9.99 -15.94
C PRO A 6 -0.26 -10.56 -14.77
N PRO A 7 0.04 -11.87 -14.80
CA PRO A 7 0.88 -12.49 -13.78
C PRO A 7 2.30 -11.89 -13.83
N TYR A 8 2.96 -11.81 -12.68
CA TYR A 8 4.31 -11.27 -12.51
C TYR A 8 4.51 -9.78 -12.81
N SER A 9 3.43 -8.98 -12.80
CA SER A 9 3.49 -7.52 -12.94
C SER A 9 3.11 -6.77 -11.65
N PRO A 10 3.94 -6.84 -10.59
CA PRO A 10 3.69 -6.13 -9.33
C PRO A 10 3.58 -4.61 -9.51
N GLU A 11 4.25 -4.03 -10.51
CA GLU A 11 4.18 -2.62 -10.88
C GLU A 11 2.78 -2.16 -11.28
N LEU A 12 1.94 -3.08 -11.77
CA LEU A 12 0.56 -2.81 -12.14
C LEU A 12 -0.40 -2.95 -10.95
N ASN A 13 -0.01 -3.67 -9.89
CA ASN A 13 -0.86 -3.86 -8.72
C ASN A 13 -0.74 -2.66 -7.76
N PRO A 14 -1.80 -1.85 -7.54
CA PRO A 14 -1.72 -0.68 -6.68
C PRO A 14 -1.33 -0.99 -5.24
N ILE A 15 -1.67 -2.17 -4.73
CA ILE A 15 -1.33 -2.56 -3.36
C ILE A 15 0.19 -2.67 -3.15
N GLU A 16 0.97 -3.02 -4.18
CA GLU A 16 2.43 -3.14 -4.07
C GLU A 16 3.10 -1.79 -3.81
N GLN A 17 2.53 -0.70 -4.34
CA GLN A 17 3.01 0.65 -4.05
C GLN A 17 2.68 1.07 -2.61
N VAL A 18 1.50 0.69 -2.11
CA VAL A 18 1.12 0.90 -0.71
C VAL A 18 2.08 0.13 0.21
N TRP A 19 2.36 -1.14 -0.08
CA TRP A 19 3.30 -1.94 0.70
C TRP A 19 4.72 -1.38 0.66
N SER A 20 5.17 -0.92 -0.50
CA SER A 20 6.48 -0.27 -0.63
C SER A 20 6.58 0.99 0.22
N TRP A 21 5.54 1.83 0.21
CA TRP A 21 5.49 3.06 1.02
C TRP A 21 5.48 2.75 2.53
N LEU A 22 4.64 1.82 2.98
CA LEU A 22 4.57 1.41 4.38
C LEU A 22 5.91 0.87 4.88
N ARG A 23 6.57 0.02 4.07
CA ARG A 23 7.90 -0.51 4.40
C ARG A 23 8.96 0.56 4.51
N GLN A 24 8.91 1.60 3.68
CA GLN A 24 9.90 2.68 3.68
C GLN A 24 9.68 3.73 4.77
N ASN A 25 8.43 4.02 5.12
CA ASN A 25 8.09 5.16 5.99
C ASN A 25 7.77 4.75 7.42
N GLU A 26 7.09 3.62 7.61
CA GLU A 26 6.53 3.25 8.91
C GLU A 26 7.19 2.02 9.52
N ILE A 27 7.69 1.10 8.70
CA ILE A 27 8.24 -0.18 9.16
C ILE A 27 9.78 -0.21 9.02
N ALA A 28 10.36 0.72 8.27
CA ALA A 28 11.81 0.81 8.07
C ALA A 28 12.55 1.03 9.41
N ASN A 29 13.64 0.29 9.60
CA ASN A 29 14.57 0.44 10.73
C ASN A 29 13.92 0.29 12.12
N ARG A 30 12.75 -0.36 12.23
CA ARG A 30 12.14 -0.68 13.53
C ARG A 30 12.51 -2.10 13.96
N SER A 31 12.87 -2.25 15.23
CA SER A 31 12.96 -3.56 15.89
C SER A 31 11.63 -3.83 16.57
N PHE A 32 11.11 -5.04 16.41
CA PHE A 32 9.88 -5.49 17.05
C PHE A 32 10.20 -6.40 18.22
N ALA A 33 9.43 -6.28 19.30
CA ALA A 33 9.64 -7.08 20.51
C ALA A 33 9.07 -8.51 20.37
N ASP A 34 7.88 -8.63 19.79
CA ASP A 34 7.16 -9.88 19.60
C ASP A 34 6.17 -9.76 18.42
N TYR A 35 5.38 -10.80 18.19
CA TYR A 35 4.41 -10.83 17.11
C TYR A 35 3.31 -9.77 17.26
N GLU A 36 2.82 -9.54 18.48
CA GLU A 36 1.76 -8.58 18.73
C GLU A 36 2.25 -7.15 18.45
N ASP A 37 3.49 -6.83 18.81
CA ASP A 37 4.11 -5.55 18.47
C ASP A 37 4.21 -5.34 16.95
N ILE A 38 4.48 -6.39 16.16
CA ILE A 38 4.44 -6.29 14.69
C ILE A 38 3.02 -5.91 14.23
N VAL A 39 2.00 -6.63 14.72
CA VAL A 39 0.59 -6.42 14.33
C VAL A 39 0.12 -5.02 14.70
N ASP A 40 0.41 -4.57 15.92
CA ASP A 40 0.05 -3.24 16.42
C ASP A 40 0.70 -2.14 15.60
N LYS A 41 2.02 -2.22 15.36
CA LYS A 41 2.73 -1.21 14.56
C LYS A 41 2.26 -1.19 13.11
N CYS A 42 2.00 -2.35 12.50
CA CYS A 42 1.43 -2.43 11.16
C CYS A 42 0.04 -1.81 11.11
N SER A 43 -0.80 -2.06 12.12
CA SER A 43 -2.16 -1.51 12.20
C SER A 43 -2.15 0.02 12.37
N ILE A 44 -1.27 0.55 13.21
CA ILE A 44 -1.08 2.00 13.37
C ILE A 44 -0.60 2.63 12.05
N ALA A 45 0.41 2.04 11.42
CA ALA A 45 0.94 2.50 10.13
C ALA A 45 -0.15 2.55 9.05
N TRP A 46 -0.97 1.49 8.97
CA TRP A 46 -2.09 1.42 8.06
C TRP A 46 -3.15 2.50 8.36
N ASN A 47 -3.52 2.68 9.63
CA ASN A 47 -4.50 3.69 10.03
C ASN A 47 -4.02 5.12 9.74
N ASN A 48 -2.74 5.41 9.98
CA ASN A 48 -2.12 6.68 9.61
C ASN A 48 -2.11 6.88 8.09
N PHE A 49 -1.83 5.82 7.34
CA PHE A 49 -1.82 5.87 5.88
C PHE A 49 -3.20 6.19 5.29
N ILE A 50 -4.24 5.48 5.73
CA ILE A 50 -5.61 5.69 5.20
C ILE A 50 -6.21 7.03 5.63
N ALA A 51 -5.74 7.61 6.74
CA ALA A 51 -6.14 8.95 7.15
C ALA A 51 -5.70 10.02 6.13
N ASP A 52 -4.62 9.78 5.38
CA ASP A 52 -4.14 10.64 4.30
C ASP A 52 -4.74 10.20 2.94
N THR A 53 -5.99 10.59 2.71
CA THR A 53 -6.74 10.19 1.51
C THR A 53 -6.07 10.66 0.22
N GLU A 54 -5.42 11.84 0.22
CA GLU A 54 -4.70 12.34 -0.96
C GLU A 54 -3.52 11.44 -1.32
N ARG A 55 -2.76 10.98 -0.32
CA ARG A 55 -1.66 10.05 -0.53
C ARG A 55 -2.13 8.69 -1.02
N VAL A 56 -3.22 8.16 -0.46
CA VAL A 56 -3.82 6.91 -0.93
C VAL A 56 -4.20 7.02 -2.41
N LEU A 57 -4.87 8.10 -2.80
CA LEU A 57 -5.27 8.35 -4.18
C LEU A 57 -4.05 8.48 -5.10
N SER A 58 -3.03 9.21 -4.68
CA SER A 58 -1.76 9.37 -5.41
C SER A 58 -1.09 8.03 -5.70
N LEU A 59 -0.94 7.16 -4.70
CA LEU A 59 -0.26 5.87 -4.84
C LEU A 59 -1.07 4.83 -5.62
N CYS A 60 -2.40 4.90 -5.54
CA CYS A 60 -3.29 3.97 -6.23
C CYS A 60 -3.66 4.42 -7.65
N ARG A 61 -3.36 5.67 -8.05
CA ARG A 61 -3.70 6.19 -9.38
C ARG A 61 -2.88 5.49 -10.46
N ARG A 62 -3.57 4.98 -11.48
CA ARG A 62 -2.96 4.38 -12.68
C ARG A 62 -3.64 4.95 -13.91
N ASP A 63 -2.86 5.55 -14.82
CA ASP A 63 -3.43 6.13 -16.04
C ASP A 63 -4.03 5.08 -16.97
N TRP A 64 -3.46 3.87 -17.02
CA TRP A 64 -3.97 2.75 -17.80
C TRP A 64 -5.27 2.15 -17.24
N ALA A 65 -5.55 2.34 -15.95
CA ALA A 65 -6.77 1.85 -15.30
C ALA A 65 -7.95 2.82 -15.44
N LYS A 66 -7.77 3.93 -16.16
CA LYS A 66 -8.88 4.79 -16.57
C LYS A 66 -9.70 4.04 -17.61
N LEU A 67 -10.89 3.59 -17.19
CA LEU A 67 -11.90 3.12 -18.12
C LEU A 67 -12.31 4.33 -18.96
N ASN A 68 -11.86 4.40 -20.21
CA ASN A 68 -12.34 5.39 -21.16
C ASN A 68 -13.86 5.21 -21.29
N SER A 69 -14.62 6.16 -20.77
CA SER A 69 -16.03 6.40 -21.11
C SER A 69 -16.11 7.23 -22.38
#